data_AF-W4VAH7-F1
#
_entry.id   AF-W4VAH7-F1
#
_cell.length_a   1.000
_cell.length_b   1.000
_cell.length_c   1.000
_cell.angle_alpha   90.00
_cell.angle_beta   90.00
_cell.angle_gamma   90.00
#
_symmetry.space_group_name_H-M   'P 1'
#
loop_
_entity.id
_entity.type
_entity.pdbx_description
1 polymer ?
#
loop_
_entity_poly.entity_id
_entity_poly.type
_entity_poly.pdbx_seq_one_letter_code
_entity_poly.pdbx_strand_id
1 'polypeptide(L)'
;MMKNTLELYLEHDIMTKVNTMKSMVADIPKDIKTIVAYVQNILLHQHWAKAYGLELSEERKKEPFIRSFEEKLIFLNKMGFNHVSEQRSNENKMVSICRDFSVVASALCREAGIPARARCGFATYFEEGKYIDHWVLEYWNSKEQRWIMVDAQLDELQQKALKLPFDPLNVPEEYFLTGPRAWLICVKENAIPSRSVFLSGGDMSICNAI
;
A
#
# COMPACT_ATOMS: atom_id res chain seq x y z
N MET A 1 -23.51 13.62 -16.74
CA MET A 1 -23.64 13.76 -15.28
C MET A 1 -22.26 13.59 -14.67
N MET A 2 -21.79 14.52 -13.83
CA MET A 2 -20.57 14.30 -13.04
C MET A 2 -20.91 13.26 -11.97
N LYS A 3 -20.21 12.12 -11.97
CA LYS A 3 -20.29 11.17 -10.85
C LYS A 3 -19.84 11.86 -9.57
N ASN A 4 -20.50 11.58 -8.46
CA ASN A 4 -20.01 12.02 -7.15
C ASN A 4 -18.59 11.46 -6.96
N THR A 5 -17.65 12.29 -6.49
CA THR A 5 -16.25 11.87 -6.32
C THR A 5 -16.11 10.61 -5.47
N LEU A 6 -16.99 10.40 -4.49
CA LEU A 6 -16.99 9.19 -3.67
C LEU A 6 -17.48 7.94 -4.44
N GLU A 7 -18.47 8.09 -5.32
CA GLU A 7 -18.95 6.99 -6.17
C GLU A 7 -17.86 6.50 -7.11
N LEU A 8 -17.05 7.41 -7.66
CA LEU A 8 -15.89 7.05 -8.48
C LEU A 8 -14.91 6.15 -7.72
N TYR A 9 -14.69 6.41 -6.42
CA TYR A 9 -13.76 5.64 -5.60
C TYR A 9 -14.35 4.35 -5.01
N LEU A 10 -15.64 4.08 -5.26
CA LEU A 10 -16.26 2.77 -5.04
C LEU A 10 -16.06 1.83 -6.24
N GLU A 11 -15.85 2.38 -7.44
CA GLU A 11 -15.73 1.58 -8.66
C GLU A 11 -14.35 0.94 -8.80
N HIS A 12 -14.34 -0.33 -9.21
CA HIS A 12 -13.09 -1.01 -9.55
C HIS A 12 -12.58 -0.56 -10.93
N ASP A 13 -11.28 -0.38 -11.01
CA ASP A 13 -10.51 -0.15 -12.24
C ASP A 13 -9.81 -1.44 -12.69
N ILE A 14 -9.03 -1.37 -13.77
CA ILE A 14 -8.29 -2.52 -14.30
C ILE A 14 -7.30 -3.18 -13.31
N MET A 15 -6.83 -2.45 -12.29
CA MET A 15 -5.87 -2.96 -11.30
C MET A 15 -6.55 -3.61 -10.11
N THR A 16 -7.79 -3.21 -9.82
CA THR A 16 -8.53 -3.63 -8.62
C THR A 16 -9.69 -4.55 -8.92
N LYS A 17 -10.16 -4.63 -10.16
CA LYS A 17 -11.31 -5.44 -10.55
C LYS A 17 -11.06 -6.93 -10.32
N VAL A 18 -12.05 -7.59 -9.73
CA VAL A 18 -12.11 -9.05 -9.58
C VAL A 18 -13.17 -9.60 -10.55
N ASN A 19 -12.77 -10.55 -11.39
CA ASN A 19 -13.64 -11.11 -12.44
C ASN A 19 -14.04 -12.55 -12.11
N THR A 20 -13.06 -13.44 -11.99
CA THR A 20 -13.27 -14.89 -11.84
C THR A 20 -13.13 -15.34 -10.39
N MET A 21 -12.28 -14.66 -9.60
CA MET A 21 -11.96 -15.06 -8.23
C MET A 21 -12.86 -14.42 -7.16
N LYS A 22 -14.13 -14.15 -7.49
CA LYS A 22 -15.06 -13.41 -6.60
C LYS A 22 -15.27 -14.06 -5.24
N SER A 23 -15.28 -15.39 -5.19
CA SER A 23 -15.44 -16.13 -3.92
C SER A 23 -14.29 -15.87 -2.95
N MET A 24 -13.09 -15.53 -3.43
CA MET A 24 -11.94 -15.24 -2.56
C MET A 24 -12.05 -13.90 -1.83
N VAL A 25 -12.97 -13.05 -2.26
CA VAL A 25 -13.20 -11.70 -1.73
C VAL A 25 -14.67 -11.48 -1.35
N ALA A 26 -15.40 -12.56 -1.10
CA ALA A 26 -16.79 -12.45 -0.67
C ALA A 26 -16.85 -11.96 0.79
N ASP A 27 -17.91 -11.23 1.13
CA ASP A 27 -18.22 -10.85 2.52
C ASP A 27 -17.08 -10.11 3.26
N ILE A 28 -16.33 -9.25 2.55
CA ILE A 28 -15.30 -8.43 3.18
C ILE A 28 -15.95 -7.48 4.21
N PRO A 29 -15.51 -7.51 5.48
CA PRO A 29 -16.09 -6.67 6.51
C PRO A 29 -15.77 -5.20 6.26
N LYS A 30 -16.70 -4.31 6.60
CA LYS A 30 -16.52 -2.85 6.52
C LYS A 30 -15.68 -2.30 7.69
N ASP A 31 -14.53 -2.92 7.94
CA ASP A 31 -13.61 -2.59 9.01
C ASP A 31 -12.17 -2.52 8.48
N ILE A 32 -11.56 -1.34 8.55
CA ILE A 32 -10.26 -1.07 7.93
C ILE A 32 -9.14 -1.90 8.58
N LYS A 33 -9.19 -2.09 9.90
CA LYS A 33 -8.21 -2.91 10.61
C LYS A 33 -8.24 -4.36 10.11
N THR A 34 -9.44 -4.92 9.95
CA THR A 34 -9.62 -6.27 9.42
C THR A 34 -9.20 -6.38 7.96
N ILE A 35 -9.56 -5.40 7.12
CA ILE A 35 -9.10 -5.35 5.71
C ILE A 35 -7.57 -5.33 5.64
N VAL A 36 -6.90 -4.49 6.42
CA VAL A 36 -5.44 -4.43 6.47
C VAL A 36 -4.85 -5.77 6.93
N ALA A 37 -5.44 -6.42 7.93
CA ALA A 37 -5.02 -7.75 8.34
C ALA A 37 -5.13 -8.78 7.20
N TYR A 38 -6.19 -8.74 6.38
CA TYR A 38 -6.33 -9.64 5.22
C TYR A 38 -5.24 -9.39 4.17
N VAL A 39 -4.90 -8.12 3.91
CA VAL A 39 -3.77 -7.77 3.02
C VAL A 39 -2.47 -8.35 3.56
N GLN A 40 -2.20 -8.19 4.86
CA GLN A 40 -0.99 -8.69 5.52
C GLN A 40 -0.95 -10.22 5.66
N ASN A 41 -2.10 -10.89 5.59
CA ASN A 41 -2.19 -12.35 5.59
C ASN A 41 -1.71 -12.96 4.26
N ILE A 42 -1.96 -12.28 3.14
CA ILE A 42 -1.69 -12.83 1.80
C ILE A 42 -0.40 -12.29 1.17
N LEU A 43 0.13 -11.16 1.65
CA LEU A 43 1.30 -10.48 1.09
C LEU A 43 2.49 -10.44 2.05
N LEU A 44 3.68 -10.56 1.49
CA LEU A 44 4.97 -10.34 2.17
C LEU A 44 5.79 -9.33 1.35
N HIS A 45 6.31 -8.29 1.99
CA HIS A 45 7.14 -7.30 1.31
C HIS A 45 8.55 -7.84 1.04
N GLN A 46 9.01 -7.80 -0.21
CA GLN A 46 10.28 -8.42 -0.61
C GLN A 46 11.50 -7.89 0.17
N HIS A 47 11.54 -6.59 0.47
CA HIS A 47 12.65 -5.96 1.20
C HIS A 47 12.64 -6.27 2.70
N TRP A 48 11.53 -6.80 3.23
CA TRP A 48 11.43 -7.22 4.62
C TRP A 48 11.58 -8.73 4.82
N ALA A 49 11.67 -9.53 3.75
CA ALA A 49 11.69 -10.99 3.83
C ALA A 49 12.73 -11.55 4.82
N LYS A 50 13.94 -10.96 4.87
CA LYS A 50 14.98 -11.38 5.82
C LYS A 50 14.60 -11.15 7.28
N ALA A 51 13.89 -10.07 7.58
CA ALA A 51 13.39 -9.79 8.94
C ALA A 51 12.35 -10.82 9.39
N TYR A 52 11.68 -11.49 8.44
CA TYR A 52 10.79 -12.62 8.69
C TYR A 52 11.48 -13.98 8.59
N GLY A 53 12.81 -14.03 8.48
CA GLY A 53 13.59 -15.27 8.42
C GLY A 53 13.58 -15.96 7.05
N LEU A 54 13.27 -15.22 5.98
CA LEU A 54 13.17 -15.76 4.61
C LEU A 54 14.28 -15.21 3.71
N GLU A 55 14.90 -16.11 2.95
CA GLU A 55 15.77 -15.77 1.82
C GLU A 55 15.00 -16.05 0.52
N LEU A 56 14.76 -15.01 -0.27
CA LEU A 56 13.95 -15.10 -1.48
C LEU A 56 14.80 -15.55 -2.68
N SER A 57 14.32 -16.55 -3.42
CA SER A 57 14.91 -16.93 -4.70
C SER A 57 14.67 -15.86 -5.77
N GLU A 58 15.48 -15.86 -6.83
CA GLU A 58 15.30 -14.95 -7.98
C GLU A 58 13.95 -15.10 -8.66
N GLU A 59 13.33 -16.29 -8.60
CA GLU A 59 12.00 -16.51 -9.16
C GLU A 59 10.92 -15.83 -8.30
N ARG A 60 11.00 -15.94 -6.98
CA ARG A 60 10.04 -15.27 -6.07
C ARG A 60 10.12 -13.75 -6.14
N LYS A 61 11.30 -13.20 -6.40
CA LYS A 61 11.49 -11.75 -6.62
C LYS A 61 10.77 -11.22 -7.88
N LYS A 62 10.27 -12.09 -8.76
CA LYS A 62 9.44 -11.71 -9.92
C LYS A 62 7.95 -11.69 -9.62
N GLU A 63 7.50 -12.25 -8.48
CA GLU A 63 6.07 -12.25 -8.09
C GLU A 63 5.45 -10.84 -8.08
N PRO A 64 6.15 -9.74 -7.67
CA PRO A 64 5.62 -8.37 -7.75
C PRO A 64 5.30 -7.88 -9.18
N PHE A 65 5.76 -8.57 -10.23
CA PHE A 65 5.41 -8.24 -11.62
C PHE A 65 4.00 -8.68 -12.02
N ILE A 66 3.37 -9.56 -11.23
CA ILE A 66 1.93 -9.83 -11.34
C ILE A 66 1.22 -8.60 -10.80
N ARG A 67 0.61 -7.78 -11.65
CA ARG A 67 0.20 -6.42 -11.26
C ARG A 67 -1.25 -6.32 -10.80
N SER A 68 -2.20 -6.90 -11.53
CA SER A 68 -3.63 -6.77 -11.21
C SER A 68 -4.03 -7.61 -9.99
N PHE A 69 -5.08 -7.19 -9.28
CA PHE A 69 -5.58 -7.94 -8.14
C PHE A 69 -6.19 -9.29 -8.56
N GLU A 70 -6.89 -9.33 -9.70
CA GLU A 70 -7.39 -10.59 -10.26
C GLU A 70 -6.27 -11.63 -10.47
N GLU A 71 -5.16 -11.25 -11.11
CA GLU A 71 -4.05 -12.18 -11.33
C GLU A 71 -3.38 -12.62 -10.03
N LYS A 72 -3.30 -11.72 -9.04
CA LYS A 72 -2.84 -12.06 -7.68
C LYS A 72 -3.76 -13.08 -7.01
N LEU A 73 -5.08 -12.90 -7.10
CA LEU A 73 -6.05 -13.85 -6.56
C LEU A 73 -5.91 -15.23 -7.24
N ILE A 74 -5.75 -15.27 -8.56
CA ILE A 74 -5.50 -16.52 -9.30
C ILE A 74 -4.19 -17.17 -8.82
N PHE A 75 -3.13 -16.39 -8.61
CA PHE A 75 -1.86 -16.87 -8.10
C PHE A 75 -1.99 -17.44 -6.68
N LEU A 76 -2.61 -16.70 -5.76
CA LEU A 76 -2.88 -17.13 -4.39
C LEU A 76 -3.77 -18.38 -4.35
N ASN A 77 -4.77 -18.48 -5.23
CA ASN A 77 -5.61 -19.67 -5.33
C ASN A 77 -4.81 -20.92 -5.73
N LYS A 78 -3.89 -20.78 -6.69
CA LYS A 78 -2.96 -21.87 -7.06
C LYS A 78 -2.03 -22.27 -5.92
N MET A 79 -1.70 -21.35 -5.02
CA MET A 79 -0.96 -21.64 -3.78
C MET A 79 -1.83 -22.26 -2.68
N GLY A 80 -3.13 -22.44 -2.91
CA GLY A 80 -4.06 -23.11 -1.99
C GLY A 80 -4.87 -22.18 -1.09
N PHE A 81 -4.87 -20.86 -1.34
CA PHE A 81 -5.81 -19.95 -0.69
C PHE A 81 -7.21 -20.09 -1.30
N ASN A 82 -8.24 -20.16 -0.47
CA ASN A 82 -9.64 -20.09 -0.90
C ASN A 82 -10.26 -18.72 -0.59
N HIS A 83 -9.69 -17.99 0.37
CA HIS A 83 -10.14 -16.65 0.76
C HIS A 83 -8.99 -15.75 1.25
N VAL A 84 -9.08 -14.43 1.03
CA VAL A 84 -8.05 -13.47 1.48
C VAL A 84 -7.93 -13.33 3.01
N SER A 85 -8.91 -13.83 3.75
CA SER A 85 -8.87 -13.83 5.21
C SER A 85 -7.99 -14.93 5.80
N GLU A 86 -7.61 -15.93 5.00
CA GLU A 86 -6.83 -17.07 5.48
C GLU A 86 -5.44 -16.64 5.93
N GLN A 87 -5.08 -16.99 7.16
CA GLN A 87 -3.75 -16.78 7.69
C GLN A 87 -2.82 -17.92 7.22
N ARG A 88 -1.67 -17.54 6.67
CA ARG A 88 -0.59 -18.46 6.31
C ARG A 88 0.72 -18.00 6.93
N SER A 89 1.64 -18.95 7.09
CA SER A 89 3.02 -18.65 7.44
C SER A 89 3.69 -17.79 6.37
N ASN A 90 4.72 -17.02 6.75
CA ASN A 90 5.32 -16.01 5.86
C ASN A 90 5.87 -16.60 4.56
N GLU A 91 6.39 -17.82 4.58
CA GLU A 91 6.90 -18.52 3.41
C GLU A 91 5.83 -18.80 2.36
N ASN A 92 4.57 -18.92 2.79
CA ASN A 92 3.40 -19.24 1.97
C ASN A 92 2.59 -18.00 1.53
N LYS A 93 3.06 -16.78 1.87
CA LYS A 93 2.50 -15.53 1.36
C LYS A 93 3.07 -15.21 -0.02
N MET A 94 2.34 -14.45 -0.83
CA MET A 94 2.85 -13.93 -2.09
C MET A 94 3.88 -12.80 -1.81
N VAL A 95 5.03 -12.86 -2.47
CA VAL A 95 6.04 -11.80 -2.43
C VAL A 95 5.53 -10.60 -3.22
N SER A 96 5.71 -9.41 -2.65
CA SER A 96 5.07 -8.19 -3.10
C SER A 96 5.89 -6.94 -2.74
N ILE A 97 5.42 -5.79 -3.19
CA ILE A 97 5.95 -4.46 -2.85
C ILE A 97 4.85 -3.52 -2.33
N CYS A 98 5.21 -2.36 -1.77
CA CYS A 98 4.28 -1.37 -1.21
C CYS A 98 3.05 -1.06 -2.09
N ARG A 99 3.25 -1.00 -3.42
CA ARG A 99 2.18 -0.81 -4.39
C ARG A 99 1.11 -1.89 -4.29
N ASP A 100 1.52 -3.15 -4.18
CA ASP A 100 0.60 -4.28 -4.13
C ASP A 100 -0.26 -4.24 -2.88
N PHE A 101 0.32 -3.93 -1.72
CA PHE A 101 -0.42 -3.72 -0.48
C PHE A 101 -1.50 -2.65 -0.66
N SER A 102 -1.16 -1.52 -1.26
CA SER A 102 -2.09 -0.41 -1.47
C SER A 102 -3.20 -0.73 -2.48
N VAL A 103 -2.87 -1.43 -3.56
CA VAL A 103 -3.84 -1.84 -4.59
C VAL A 103 -4.81 -2.89 -4.04
N VAL A 104 -4.29 -3.92 -3.35
CA VAL A 104 -5.11 -4.96 -2.74
C VAL A 104 -6.01 -4.35 -1.65
N ALA A 105 -5.45 -3.51 -0.76
CA ALA A 105 -6.24 -2.85 0.27
C ALA A 105 -7.35 -1.97 -0.32
N SER A 106 -7.06 -1.24 -1.40
CA SER A 106 -8.06 -0.43 -2.12
C SER A 106 -9.16 -1.30 -2.72
N ALA A 107 -8.80 -2.43 -3.33
CA ALA A 107 -9.78 -3.35 -3.90
C ALA A 107 -10.68 -3.96 -2.82
N LEU A 108 -10.11 -4.43 -1.70
CA LEU A 108 -10.88 -4.98 -0.59
C LEU A 108 -11.79 -3.94 0.08
N CYS A 109 -11.33 -2.69 0.20
CA CYS A 109 -12.20 -1.59 0.63
C CYS A 109 -13.40 -1.42 -0.31
N ARG A 110 -13.18 -1.47 -1.64
CA ARG A 110 -14.25 -1.34 -2.63
C ARG A 110 -15.22 -2.53 -2.60
N GLU A 111 -14.74 -3.76 -2.40
CA GLU A 111 -15.60 -4.94 -2.16
C GLU A 111 -16.44 -4.76 -0.88
N ALA A 112 -15.89 -4.15 0.17
CA ALA A 112 -16.63 -3.77 1.38
C ALA A 112 -17.55 -2.54 1.17
N GLY A 113 -17.55 -1.91 0.00
CA GLY A 113 -18.30 -0.70 -0.29
C GLY A 113 -17.79 0.54 0.46
N ILE A 114 -16.48 0.63 0.67
CA ILE A 114 -15.77 1.79 1.22
C ILE A 114 -15.04 2.50 0.07
N PRO A 115 -15.30 3.80 -0.18
CA PRO A 115 -14.56 4.54 -1.20
C PRO A 115 -13.07 4.57 -0.87
N ALA A 116 -12.24 4.10 -1.80
CA ALA A 116 -10.80 3.92 -1.58
C ALA A 116 -9.97 4.18 -2.82
N ARG A 117 -8.70 4.58 -2.60
CA ARG A 117 -7.71 4.82 -3.65
C ARG A 117 -6.30 4.55 -3.15
N ALA A 118 -5.45 4.05 -4.04
CA ALA A 118 -4.02 3.97 -3.79
C ALA A 118 -3.36 5.32 -4.11
N ARG A 119 -2.39 5.73 -3.28
CA ARG A 119 -1.58 6.93 -3.46
C ARG A 119 -0.11 6.58 -3.50
N CYS A 120 0.62 7.23 -4.40
CA CYS A 120 2.07 7.21 -4.46
C CYS A 120 2.60 8.55 -3.93
N GLY A 121 3.74 8.50 -3.25
CA GLY A 121 4.40 9.65 -2.66
C GLY A 121 5.68 9.24 -1.98
N PHE A 122 6.03 9.94 -0.90
CA PHE A 122 7.29 9.77 -0.21
C PHE A 122 7.07 9.64 1.30
N ALA A 123 7.48 8.50 1.85
CA ALA A 123 7.43 8.21 3.28
C ALA A 123 8.72 8.67 3.98
N THR A 124 8.59 9.29 5.15
CA THR A 124 9.71 9.79 5.95
C THR A 124 10.02 8.93 7.19
N TYR A 125 9.39 7.74 7.28
CA TYR A 125 9.40 6.89 8.46
C TYR A 125 10.10 5.54 8.28
N PHE A 126 10.65 5.26 7.09
CA PHE A 126 11.46 4.06 6.86
C PHE A 126 12.93 4.26 7.18
N GLU A 127 13.45 5.46 6.92
CA GLU A 127 14.82 5.84 7.21
C GLU A 127 14.85 7.32 7.60
N GLU A 128 15.49 7.63 8.74
CA GLU A 128 15.56 8.99 9.26
C GLU A 128 16.24 9.93 8.25
N GLY A 129 15.63 11.11 8.02
CA GLY A 129 16.16 12.11 7.09
C GLY A 129 15.92 11.83 5.61
N LYS A 130 15.27 10.70 5.25
CA LYS A 130 15.02 10.32 3.84
C LYS A 130 13.55 10.37 3.45
N TYR A 131 13.34 10.52 2.14
CA TYR A 131 12.05 10.48 1.47
C TYR A 131 12.00 9.25 0.57
N ILE A 132 11.49 8.15 1.11
CA ILE A 132 11.46 6.86 0.40
C ILE A 132 10.19 6.79 -0.45
N ASP A 133 10.34 6.44 -1.73
CA ASP A 133 9.19 6.24 -2.61
C ASP A 133 8.27 5.17 -2.02
N HIS A 134 6.99 5.49 -1.89
CA HIS A 134 6.08 4.61 -1.19
C HIS A 134 4.64 4.75 -1.64
N TRP A 135 3.88 3.68 -1.43
CA TRP A 135 2.46 3.61 -1.75
C TRP A 135 1.65 3.36 -0.48
N VAL A 136 0.54 4.09 -0.36
CA VAL A 136 -0.41 3.98 0.76
C VAL A 136 -1.85 3.88 0.24
N LEU A 137 -2.72 3.33 1.06
CA LEU A 137 -4.17 3.40 0.89
C LEU A 137 -4.67 4.77 1.41
N GLU A 138 -5.62 5.37 0.71
CA GLU A 138 -6.52 6.37 1.28
C GLU A 138 -7.96 5.86 1.17
N TYR A 139 -8.70 5.88 2.27
CA TYR A 139 -10.13 5.54 2.29
C TYR A 139 -10.95 6.70 2.83
N TRP A 140 -12.23 6.78 2.43
CA TRP A 140 -13.16 7.76 2.96
C TRP A 140 -13.77 7.27 4.28
N ASN A 141 -13.46 7.96 5.38
CA ASN A 141 -14.11 7.73 6.66
C ASN A 141 -15.42 8.55 6.70
N SER A 142 -16.56 7.86 6.61
CA SER A 142 -17.88 8.50 6.61
C SER A 142 -18.29 9.09 7.97
N LYS A 143 -17.70 8.65 9.08
CA LYS A 143 -17.98 9.23 10.40
C LYS A 143 -17.27 10.57 10.58
N GLU A 144 -16.02 10.65 10.12
CA GLU A 144 -15.17 11.84 10.23
C GLU A 144 -15.26 12.76 9.01
N GLN A 145 -15.94 12.33 7.94
CA GLN A 145 -16.10 13.07 6.69
C GLN A 145 -14.76 13.54 6.11
N ARG A 146 -13.76 12.64 6.13
CA ARG A 146 -12.43 12.91 5.59
C ARG A 146 -11.78 11.67 5.00
N TRP A 147 -10.77 11.89 4.15
CA TRP A 147 -9.87 10.84 3.71
C TRP A 147 -8.89 10.52 4.84
N ILE A 148 -8.68 9.23 5.08
CA ILE A 148 -7.69 8.72 6.04
C ILE A 148 -6.66 7.91 5.28
N MET A 149 -5.39 8.24 5.52
CA MET A 149 -4.25 7.54 4.95
C MET A 149 -3.88 6.34 5.81
N VAL A 150 -3.65 5.21 5.16
CA VAL A 150 -3.36 3.92 5.77
C VAL A 150 -2.18 3.29 5.07
N ASP A 151 -1.16 2.89 5.82
CA ASP A 151 -0.09 2.05 5.30
C ASP A 151 -0.36 0.59 5.63
N ALA A 152 -0.96 -0.13 4.68
CA ALA A 152 -1.32 -1.54 4.84
C ALA A 152 -0.10 -2.48 4.92
N GLN A 153 1.10 -2.02 4.57
CA GLN A 153 2.32 -2.83 4.63
C GLN A 153 2.85 -2.97 6.06
N LEU A 154 2.67 -1.95 6.89
CA LEU A 154 3.27 -1.86 8.22
C LEU A 154 2.56 -2.76 9.23
N ASP A 155 2.94 -4.04 9.24
CA ASP A 155 2.50 -5.00 10.27
C ASP A 155 3.19 -4.76 11.61
N GLU A 156 2.84 -5.56 12.62
CA GLU A 156 3.40 -5.40 13.97
C GLU A 156 4.93 -5.51 14.03
N LEU A 157 5.54 -6.35 13.20
CA LEU A 157 7.00 -6.52 13.19
C LEU A 157 7.65 -5.25 12.64
N GLN A 158 7.16 -4.74 11.51
CA GLN A 158 7.67 -3.52 10.90
C GLN A 158 7.47 -2.31 11.83
N GLN A 159 6.30 -2.17 12.45
CA GLN A 159 6.01 -1.11 13.41
C GLN A 159 7.01 -1.11 14.57
N LYS A 160 7.31 -2.28 15.15
CA LYS A 160 8.28 -2.44 16.24
C LYS A 160 9.71 -2.14 15.79
N ALA A 161 10.10 -2.64 14.62
CA ALA A 161 11.45 -2.46 14.07
C ALA A 161 11.73 -0.98 13.73
N LEU A 162 10.75 -0.29 13.14
CA LEU A 162 10.84 1.13 12.77
C LEU A 162 10.55 2.09 13.94
N LYS A 163 10.02 1.58 15.06
CA LYS A 163 9.61 2.38 16.23
C LYS A 163 8.68 3.53 15.84
N LEU A 164 7.65 3.22 15.05
CA LEU A 164 6.77 4.24 14.48
C LEU A 164 6.07 5.06 15.58
N PRO A 165 6.07 6.40 15.49
CA PRO A 165 5.43 7.27 16.48
C PRO A 165 3.94 7.51 16.18
N PHE A 166 3.35 6.80 15.22
CA PHE A 166 1.98 6.99 14.76
C PHE A 166 1.28 5.65 14.47
N ASP A 167 -0.05 5.69 14.37
CA ASP A 167 -0.87 4.55 13.96
C ASP A 167 -0.85 4.41 12.42
N PRO A 168 -0.38 3.28 11.85
CA PRO A 168 -0.38 3.07 10.40
C PRO A 168 -1.80 3.01 9.80
N LEU A 169 -2.85 2.89 10.61
CA LEU A 169 -4.25 3.00 10.16
C LEU A 169 -4.76 4.45 10.08
N ASN A 170 -3.92 5.43 10.42
CA ASN A 170 -4.17 6.86 10.26
C ASN A 170 -2.83 7.61 10.18
N VAL A 171 -2.11 7.40 9.07
CA VAL A 171 -0.79 7.99 8.83
C VAL A 171 -0.94 9.52 8.77
N PRO A 172 -0.27 10.25 9.68
CA PRO A 172 -0.33 11.71 9.66
C PRO A 172 0.37 12.30 8.43
N GLU A 173 -0.12 13.46 8.01
CA GLU A 173 0.30 14.13 6.78
C GLU A 173 1.76 14.61 6.78
N GLU A 174 2.38 14.72 7.93
CA GLU A 174 3.80 15.04 8.12
C GLU A 174 4.73 13.85 7.84
N TYR A 175 4.22 12.62 7.91
CA TYR A 175 4.99 11.39 7.69
C TYR A 175 4.94 10.90 6.24
N PHE A 176 4.03 11.44 5.43
CA PHE A 176 3.89 11.06 4.03
C PHE A 176 3.61 12.27 3.14
N LEU A 177 4.49 12.50 2.18
CA LEU A 177 4.39 13.59 1.23
C LEU A 177 3.85 13.08 -0.11
N THR A 178 2.64 13.51 -0.48
CA THR A 178 2.10 13.20 -1.81
C THR A 178 2.85 13.96 -2.90
N GLY A 179 2.89 13.41 -4.12
CA GLY A 179 3.52 14.08 -5.27
C GLY A 179 3.09 15.55 -5.45
N PRO A 180 1.79 15.89 -5.40
CA PRO A 180 1.35 17.28 -5.47
C PRO A 180 1.88 18.17 -4.33
N ARG A 181 1.96 17.66 -3.10
CA ARG A 181 2.52 18.41 -1.97
C ARG A 181 4.02 18.62 -2.12
N ALA A 182 4.75 17.60 -2.55
CA ALA A 182 6.18 17.71 -2.86
C ALA A 182 6.43 18.80 -3.91
N TRP A 183 5.68 18.79 -5.01
CA TRP A 183 5.76 19.82 -6.04
C TRP A 183 5.50 21.24 -5.51
N LEU A 184 4.46 21.42 -4.69
CA LEU A 184 4.13 22.72 -4.11
C LEU A 184 5.23 23.25 -3.19
N ILE A 185 5.89 22.37 -2.43
CA ILE A 185 7.03 22.75 -1.59
C ILE A 185 8.18 23.26 -2.46
N CYS A 186 8.56 22.53 -3.52
CA CYS A 186 9.65 22.97 -4.41
C CYS A 186 9.37 24.31 -5.06
N VAL A 187 8.15 24.50 -5.55
CA VAL A 187 7.73 25.77 -6.16
C VAL A 187 7.82 26.91 -5.14
N LYS A 188 7.34 26.70 -3.92
CA LYS A 188 7.38 27.72 -2.85
C LYS A 188 8.80 28.07 -2.42
N GLU A 189 9.68 27.07 -2.36
CA GLU A 189 11.07 27.23 -1.93
C GLU A 189 12.01 27.66 -3.08
N ASN A 190 11.47 27.87 -4.29
CA ASN A 190 12.24 28.15 -5.51
C ASN A 190 13.36 27.13 -5.74
N ALA A 191 13.11 25.88 -5.37
CA ALA A 191 14.04 24.78 -5.51
C ALA A 191 13.90 24.14 -6.89
N ILE A 192 15.04 23.87 -7.54
CA ILE A 192 15.10 23.18 -8.83
C ILE A 192 15.11 21.69 -8.56
N PRO A 193 14.33 20.89 -9.31
CA PRO A 193 14.52 19.47 -9.36
C PRO A 193 15.90 18.94 -9.88
N SER A 194 16.96 18.86 -9.06
CA SER A 194 17.99 17.81 -9.13
C SER A 194 17.52 16.33 -9.34
N ARG A 195 18.36 15.55 -10.01
CA ARG A 195 17.97 14.17 -10.43
C ARG A 195 17.88 13.15 -9.28
N SER A 196 18.18 13.56 -8.04
CA SER A 196 18.52 12.67 -6.92
C SER A 196 17.32 12.15 -6.14
N VAL A 197 16.17 12.85 -6.14
CA VAL A 197 15.01 12.47 -5.30
C VAL A 197 14.28 11.23 -5.80
N PHE A 198 14.44 10.87 -7.07
CA PHE A 198 13.58 9.88 -7.71
C PHE A 198 14.23 8.49 -7.82
N LEU A 199 15.50 8.31 -7.45
CA LEU A 199 16.21 7.05 -7.61
C LEU A 199 17.13 6.76 -6.42
N SER A 200 16.67 5.87 -5.53
CA SER A 200 17.47 5.07 -4.59
C SER A 200 18.41 5.80 -3.61
N GLY A 201 18.02 5.85 -2.33
CA GLY A 201 18.95 5.68 -1.20
C GLY A 201 19.92 6.80 -0.83
N GLY A 202 19.78 8.02 -1.34
CA GLY A 202 20.65 9.17 -0.99
C GLY A 202 20.12 10.05 0.16
N ASP A 203 21.05 10.67 0.89
CA ASP A 203 20.80 11.61 1.99
C ASP A 203 20.32 13.01 1.54
N MET A 204 19.44 13.56 2.37
CA MET A 204 19.24 14.97 2.76
C MET A 204 18.58 16.00 1.81
N SER A 205 17.47 16.52 2.34
CA SER A 205 16.70 17.74 2.01
C SER A 205 15.86 17.70 0.74
N ILE A 206 14.56 17.96 0.87
CA ILE A 206 13.60 18.09 -0.24
C ILE A 206 14.13 19.02 -1.35
N CYS A 207 15.10 19.91 -1.08
CA CYS A 207 15.55 20.93 -2.04
C CYS A 207 17.03 20.84 -2.49
N ASN A 208 17.89 20.00 -1.90
CA ASN A 208 19.13 19.54 -2.57
C ASN A 208 19.01 18.11 -3.10
N ALA A 209 17.91 17.46 -2.77
CA ALA A 209 17.55 16.17 -3.29
C ALA A 209 16.44 16.31 -4.34
N ILE A 210 15.55 17.33 -4.30
CA ILE A 210 14.77 17.64 -5.50
C ILE A 210 15.68 18.17 -6.51
#